data_AF-A0A7S0Y6X0-F1
#
_entry.id   AF-A0A7S0Y6X0-F1
#
_cell.length_a   1.000
_cell.length_b   1.000
_cell.length_c   1.000
_cell.angle_alpha   90.00
_cell.angle_beta   90.00
_cell.angle_gamma   90.00
#
_symmetry.space_group_name_H-M   'P 1'
#
loop_
_entity.id
_entity.type
_entity.pdbx_description
1 polymer ?
#
loop_
_entity_poly.entity_id
_entity_poly.type
_entity_poly.pdbx_seq_one_letter_code
_entity_poly.pdbx_strand_id
1 'polypeptide(L)'
;TTTTNTNTNTTSATANGASQPIDANQLDPPFTPTAEDVLAFFAAATDMVTDATLALLSSSRPLLDGVFCLQDRESPLVLELLSILNEAFLAVDLHDGLLRGSYGLKLALLKEEAGDVAAARTAAATALAAIEQHRVIALKAVEGARDGPIRWIRGSRNAQSDSSRELLSQMAWEEQELACLHVDAVSLLSRLDLTVALEQLRSRRLQQQSQGLSSSSMTMRMAAGVGG
;
A
#
# COMPACT_ATOMS: atom_id res chain seq x y z
N THR A 1 -25.57 -10.43 -36.36
CA THR A 1 -24.58 -10.78 -37.39
C THR A 1 -24.12 -9.48 -38.02
N THR A 2 -23.01 -8.94 -37.53
CA THR A 2 -22.52 -7.62 -37.91
C THR A 2 -21.17 -7.83 -38.58
N THR A 3 -21.16 -7.66 -39.89
CA THR A 3 -20.01 -7.79 -40.77
C THR A 3 -19.35 -6.42 -40.88
N THR A 4 -18.11 -6.27 -40.42
CA THR A 4 -17.38 -5.01 -40.58
C THR A 4 -15.97 -5.25 -41.11
N ASN A 5 -15.82 -4.79 -42.36
CA ASN A 5 -14.68 -4.68 -43.26
C ASN A 5 -13.26 -4.68 -42.65
N THR A 6 -12.47 -5.66 -43.07
CA THR A 6 -11.00 -5.66 -43.06
C THR A 6 -10.49 -4.85 -44.26
N ASN A 7 -9.97 -3.64 -44.00
CA ASN A 7 -9.18 -2.90 -44.97
C ASN A 7 -7.72 -3.40 -44.93
N THR A 8 -7.36 -4.27 -45.87
CA THR A 8 -5.97 -4.60 -46.18
C THR A 8 -5.37 -3.51 -47.09
N ASN A 9 -4.71 -2.52 -46.49
CA ASN A 9 -3.85 -1.61 -47.24
C ASN A 9 -2.50 -2.29 -47.50
N THR A 10 -2.37 -2.90 -48.67
CA THR A 10 -1.11 -3.41 -49.20
C THR A 10 -0.40 -2.26 -49.92
N THR A 11 0.38 -1.46 -49.21
CA THR A 11 1.33 -0.53 -49.83
C THR A 11 2.53 -1.32 -50.35
N SER A 12 2.50 -1.65 -51.64
CA SER A 12 3.66 -2.06 -52.41
C SER A 12 4.67 -0.91 -52.47
N ALA A 13 5.71 -0.98 -51.64
CA ALA A 13 6.84 -0.08 -51.70
C ALA A 13 7.73 -0.43 -52.90
N THR A 14 7.63 0.39 -53.96
CA THR A 14 8.55 0.36 -55.10
C THR A 14 9.93 0.81 -54.62
N ALA A 15 10.84 -0.15 -54.44
CA ALA A 15 12.24 0.09 -54.10
C ALA A 15 13.01 0.62 -55.32
N ASN A 16 12.90 1.93 -55.58
CA ASN A 16 13.79 2.65 -56.49
C ASN A 16 14.32 3.89 -55.76
N GLY A 17 15.32 3.68 -54.92
CA GLY A 17 16.05 4.74 -54.22
C GLY A 17 17.53 4.55 -54.47
N ALA A 18 18.09 5.36 -55.37
CA ALA A 18 19.52 5.52 -55.50
C ALA A 18 20.09 6.01 -54.15
N SER A 19 21.02 5.26 -53.58
CA SER A 19 21.71 5.60 -52.34
C SER A 19 22.43 6.94 -52.51
N GLN A 20 21.82 8.03 -52.06
CA GLN A 20 22.54 9.28 -51.91
C GLN A 20 23.60 9.11 -50.81
N PRO A 21 24.83 9.61 -51.01
CA PRO A 21 25.87 9.54 -49.99
C PRO A 21 25.40 10.30 -48.76
N ILE A 22 25.29 9.60 -47.64
CA ILE A 22 25.00 10.20 -46.33
C ILE A 22 26.17 11.15 -46.03
N ASP A 23 25.90 12.45 -46.05
CA ASP A 23 26.89 13.48 -45.78
C ASP A 23 27.28 13.38 -44.29
N ALA A 24 28.50 12.92 -44.01
CA ALA A 24 29.00 12.64 -42.66
C ALA A 24 29.07 13.89 -41.76
N ASN A 25 28.82 15.08 -42.32
CA ASN A 25 28.73 16.33 -41.60
C ASN A 25 27.29 16.71 -41.18
N GLN A 26 26.30 15.89 -41.54
CA GLN A 26 24.90 16.08 -41.17
C GLN A 26 24.52 15.20 -39.97
N LEU A 27 25.39 15.15 -38.94
CA LEU A 27 24.99 14.64 -37.64
C LEU A 27 24.10 15.71 -36.99
N ASP A 28 22.82 15.40 -36.84
CA ASP A 28 21.94 16.19 -35.98
C ASP A 28 22.60 16.36 -34.60
N PRO A 29 22.53 17.55 -34.01
CA PRO A 29 23.11 17.77 -32.68
C PRO A 29 22.52 16.76 -31.68
N PRO A 30 23.32 16.27 -30.72
CA PRO A 30 22.83 15.33 -29.72
C PRO A 30 21.62 15.95 -29.01
N PHE A 31 20.49 15.24 -29.04
CA PHE A 31 19.29 15.67 -28.35
C PHE A 31 19.58 15.79 -26.86
N THR A 32 19.58 17.01 -26.34
CA THR A 32 19.65 17.29 -24.91
C THR A 32 18.23 17.50 -24.40
N PRO A 33 17.64 16.53 -23.68
CA PRO A 33 16.29 16.70 -23.15
C PRO A 33 16.25 17.94 -22.24
N THR A 34 15.23 18.76 -22.42
CA THR A 34 14.98 19.88 -21.51
C THR A 34 14.44 19.35 -20.18
N ALA A 35 14.48 20.17 -19.12
CA ALA A 35 13.87 19.80 -17.84
C ALA A 35 12.36 19.53 -17.98
N GLU A 36 11.68 20.22 -18.90
CA GLU A 36 10.27 20.02 -19.22
C GLU A 36 10.01 18.65 -19.85
N ASP A 37 10.86 18.21 -20.80
CA ASP A 37 10.76 16.88 -21.42
C ASP A 37 10.90 15.76 -20.39
N VAL A 38 11.84 15.92 -19.45
CA VAL A 38 12.06 14.95 -18.37
C VAL A 38 10.84 14.87 -17.44
N LEU A 39 10.29 16.02 -17.04
CA LEU A 39 9.08 16.07 -16.20
C LEU A 39 7.86 15.46 -16.92
N ALA A 40 7.67 15.79 -18.20
CA ALA A 40 6.59 15.24 -19.02
C ALA A 40 6.70 13.72 -19.15
N PHE A 41 7.92 13.19 -19.32
CA PHE A 41 8.17 11.75 -19.34
C PHE A 41 7.77 11.08 -18.01
N PHE A 42 8.16 11.65 -16.86
CA PHE A 42 7.78 11.10 -15.56
C PHE A 42 6.28 11.16 -15.29
N ALA A 43 5.61 12.24 -15.70
CA ALA A 43 4.15 12.34 -15.62
C ALA A 43 3.48 11.25 -16.45
N ALA A 44 3.87 11.09 -17.72
CA ALA A 44 3.33 10.05 -18.59
C ALA A 44 3.60 8.63 -18.08
N ALA A 45 4.78 8.38 -17.51
CA ALA A 45 5.10 7.10 -16.88
C ALA A 45 4.22 6.85 -15.64
N THR A 46 3.96 7.87 -14.82
CA THR A 46 3.10 7.78 -13.64
C THR A 46 1.65 7.49 -14.01
N ASP A 47 1.14 8.16 -15.05
CA ASP A 47 -0.21 7.91 -15.59
C ASP A 47 -0.33 6.47 -16.11
N MET A 48 0.65 6.00 -16.88
CA MET A 48 0.68 4.64 -17.40
C MET A 48 0.71 3.59 -16.26
N VAL A 49 1.51 3.81 -15.22
CA VAL A 49 1.55 2.91 -14.06
C VAL A 49 0.22 2.96 -13.31
N THR A 50 -0.38 4.14 -13.16
CA THR A 50 -1.70 4.28 -12.52
C THR A 50 -2.76 3.50 -13.27
N ASP A 51 -2.85 3.67 -14.59
CA ASP A 51 -3.79 2.95 -15.45
C ASP A 51 -3.58 1.44 -15.40
N ALA A 52 -2.33 0.99 -15.49
CA ALA A 52 -2.00 -0.43 -15.38
C ALA A 52 -2.38 -1.01 -14.01
N THR A 53 -2.19 -0.25 -12.93
CA THR A 53 -2.53 -0.66 -11.57
C THR A 53 -4.04 -0.75 -11.38
N LEU A 54 -4.80 0.22 -11.89
CA LEU A 54 -6.27 0.20 -11.86
C LEU A 54 -6.85 -0.91 -12.75
N ALA A 55 -6.23 -1.18 -13.90
CA ALA A 55 -6.59 -2.30 -14.76
C ALA A 55 -6.31 -3.67 -14.09
N LEU A 56 -5.16 -3.80 -13.43
CA LEU A 56 -4.82 -4.99 -12.65
C LEU A 56 -5.80 -5.19 -11.49
N LEU A 57 -6.08 -4.13 -10.74
CA LEU A 57 -7.06 -4.16 -9.65
C LEU A 57 -8.46 -4.57 -10.14
N SER A 58 -8.96 -3.93 -11.20
CA SER A 58 -10.31 -4.21 -11.71
C SER A 58 -10.45 -5.63 -12.25
N SER A 59 -9.43 -6.14 -12.95
CA SER A 59 -9.42 -7.53 -13.46
C SER A 59 -9.25 -8.58 -12.37
N SER A 60 -8.56 -8.24 -11.28
CA SER A 60 -8.33 -9.15 -10.14
C SER A 60 -9.37 -9.04 -9.02
N ARG A 61 -10.29 -8.07 -9.09
CA ARG A 61 -11.29 -7.81 -8.06
C ARG A 61 -12.11 -9.04 -7.61
N PRO A 62 -12.57 -9.94 -8.50
CA PRO A 62 -13.30 -11.14 -8.06
C PRO A 62 -12.45 -12.05 -7.15
N LEU A 63 -11.15 -12.12 -7.42
CA LEU A 63 -10.21 -12.88 -6.61
C LEU A 63 -9.94 -12.17 -5.27
N LEU A 64 -9.70 -10.86 -5.34
CA LEU A 64 -9.47 -10.04 -4.16
C LEU A 64 -10.68 -10.05 -3.23
N ASP A 65 -11.91 -9.94 -3.73
CA ASP A 65 -13.11 -9.92 -2.91
C ASP A 65 -13.48 -11.30 -2.34
N GLY A 66 -12.99 -12.39 -2.94
CA GLY A 66 -13.32 -13.77 -2.55
C GLY A 66 -12.43 -14.38 -1.45
N VAL A 67 -11.21 -13.87 -1.26
CA VAL A 67 -10.25 -14.40 -0.27
C VAL A 67 -10.28 -13.57 1.00
N PHE A 68 -10.49 -14.19 2.16
CA PHE A 68 -10.60 -13.49 3.44
C PHE A 68 -9.51 -13.89 4.44
N CYS A 69 -8.93 -15.08 4.31
CA CYS A 69 -7.94 -15.59 5.25
C CYS A 69 -6.87 -16.44 4.56
N LEU A 70 -5.78 -16.74 5.27
CA LEU A 70 -4.71 -17.59 4.73
C LEU A 70 -5.11 -19.04 4.48
N GLN A 71 -6.22 -19.51 5.05
CA GLN A 71 -6.72 -20.87 4.80
C GLN A 71 -7.31 -21.02 3.39
N ASP A 72 -7.65 -19.90 2.75
CA ASP A 72 -8.16 -19.92 1.39
C ASP A 72 -7.06 -20.34 0.42
N ARG A 73 -7.42 -21.20 -0.55
CA ARG A 73 -6.48 -21.78 -1.52
C ARG A 73 -5.68 -20.73 -2.28
N GLU A 74 -6.32 -19.62 -2.62
CA GLU A 74 -5.74 -18.55 -3.43
C GLU A 74 -5.05 -17.46 -2.58
N SER A 75 -4.94 -17.66 -1.26
CA SER A 75 -4.37 -16.67 -0.35
C SER A 75 -2.93 -16.26 -0.67
N PRO A 76 -2.00 -17.15 -1.12
CA PRO A 76 -0.64 -16.72 -1.45
C PRO A 76 -0.62 -15.78 -2.67
N LEU A 77 -1.46 -16.07 -3.68
CA LEU A 77 -1.59 -15.25 -4.88
C LEU A 77 -2.20 -13.89 -4.55
N VAL A 78 -3.22 -13.84 -3.69
CA VAL A 78 -3.82 -12.58 -3.23
C VAL A 78 -2.83 -11.76 -2.41
N LEU A 79 -2.02 -12.39 -1.55
CA LEU A 79 -1.00 -11.69 -0.78
C LEU A 79 0.07 -11.05 -1.69
N GLU A 80 0.55 -11.79 -2.70
CA GLU A 80 1.50 -11.28 -3.70
C GLU A 80 0.89 -10.12 -4.49
N LEU A 81 -0.31 -10.30 -5.02
CA LEU A 81 -1.03 -9.29 -5.79
C LEU A 81 -1.27 -8.01 -4.97
N LEU A 82 -1.73 -8.14 -3.72
CA LEU A 82 -1.94 -6.99 -2.84
C LEU A 82 -0.62 -6.28 -2.51
N SER A 83 0.49 -7.02 -2.40
CA SER A 83 1.81 -6.42 -2.20
C SER A 83 2.22 -5.58 -3.42
N ILE A 84 2.06 -6.12 -4.63
CA ILE A 84 2.32 -5.41 -5.89
C ILE A 84 1.45 -4.17 -6.01
N LEU A 85 0.14 -4.29 -5.75
CA LEU A 85 -0.79 -3.15 -5.79
C LEU A 85 -0.41 -2.07 -4.77
N ASN A 86 -0.07 -2.45 -3.54
CA ASN A 86 0.34 -1.51 -2.50
C ASN A 86 1.62 -0.75 -2.89
N GLU A 87 2.62 -1.44 -3.45
CA GLU A 87 3.84 -0.81 -3.95
C GLU A 87 3.56 0.12 -5.13
N ALA A 88 2.71 -0.31 -6.07
CA ALA A 88 2.33 0.51 -7.21
C ALA A 88 1.57 1.78 -6.77
N PHE A 89 0.60 1.66 -5.85
CA PHE A 89 -0.11 2.81 -5.29
C PHE A 89 0.82 3.79 -4.56
N LEU A 90 1.87 3.30 -3.90
CA LEU A 90 2.89 4.15 -3.28
C LEU A 90 3.76 4.84 -4.34
N ALA A 91 4.14 4.13 -5.40
CA ALA A 91 4.99 4.65 -6.46
C ALA A 91 4.33 5.78 -7.26
N VAL A 92 3.02 5.69 -7.51
CA VAL A 92 2.25 6.73 -8.22
C VAL A 92 1.61 7.77 -7.31
N ASP A 93 1.86 7.68 -6.00
CA ASP A 93 1.20 8.48 -4.96
C ASP A 93 -0.32 8.57 -5.19
N LEU A 94 -1.00 7.42 -5.30
CA LEU A 94 -2.43 7.40 -5.55
C LEU A 94 -3.19 8.01 -4.36
N HIS A 95 -3.97 9.06 -4.58
CA HIS A 95 -4.67 9.82 -3.52
C HIS A 95 -6.06 9.25 -3.14
N ASP A 96 -6.28 7.95 -3.33
CA ASP A 96 -7.54 7.28 -2.98
C ASP A 96 -7.41 6.57 -1.61
N GLY A 97 -7.91 7.22 -0.56
CA GLY A 97 -7.84 6.72 0.81
C GLY A 97 -8.77 5.54 1.07
N LEU A 98 -9.90 5.44 0.37
CA LEU A 98 -10.81 4.29 0.49
C LEU A 98 -10.16 3.05 -0.13
N LEU A 99 -9.62 3.20 -1.33
CA LEU A 99 -8.97 2.12 -2.05
C LEU A 99 -7.70 1.66 -1.33
N ARG A 100 -6.77 2.59 -1.04
CA ARG A 100 -5.51 2.25 -0.35
C ARG A 100 -5.74 1.78 1.07
N GLY A 101 -6.71 2.36 1.77
CA GLY A 101 -7.10 1.96 3.11
C GLY A 101 -7.61 0.52 3.16
N SER A 102 -8.61 0.20 2.33
CA SER A 102 -9.23 -1.13 2.31
C SER A 102 -8.26 -2.25 1.91
N TYR A 103 -7.56 -2.10 0.78
CA TYR A 103 -6.62 -3.13 0.31
C TYR A 103 -5.33 -3.19 1.15
N GLY A 104 -4.86 -2.06 1.67
CA GLY A 104 -3.72 -2.01 2.58
C GLY A 104 -4.00 -2.70 3.92
N LEU A 105 -5.21 -2.53 4.48
CA LEU A 105 -5.63 -3.25 5.69
C LEU A 105 -5.77 -4.75 5.45
N LYS A 106 -6.34 -5.13 4.30
CA LYS A 106 -6.42 -6.54 3.91
C LYS A 106 -5.03 -7.18 3.78
N LEU A 107 -4.10 -6.48 3.14
CA LEU A 107 -2.71 -6.92 3.05
C LEU A 107 -2.09 -7.10 4.44
N ALA A 108 -2.30 -6.13 5.34
CA ALA A 108 -1.77 -6.19 6.70
C ALA A 108 -2.31 -7.41 7.47
N LEU A 109 -3.61 -7.71 7.37
CA LEU A 109 -4.22 -8.87 8.01
C LEU A 109 -3.64 -10.19 7.48
N LEU A 110 -3.51 -10.33 6.15
CA LEU A 110 -2.94 -11.56 5.56
C LEU A 110 -1.46 -11.74 5.93
N LYS A 111 -0.67 -10.66 6.01
CA LYS A 111 0.73 -10.72 6.47
C LYS A 111 0.83 -11.06 7.97
N GLU A 112 -0.09 -10.55 8.79
CA GLU A 112 -0.17 -10.89 10.22
C GLU A 112 -0.45 -12.39 10.38
N GLU A 113 -1.45 -12.91 9.67
CA GLU A 113 -1.77 -14.35 9.68
C GLU A 113 -0.58 -15.19 9.20
N ALA A 114 0.26 -14.66 8.30
CA ALA A 114 1.43 -15.34 7.75
C ALA A 114 2.61 -15.37 8.74
N GLY A 115 2.48 -14.69 9.88
CA GLY A 115 3.54 -14.52 10.87
C GLY A 115 4.55 -13.43 10.53
N ASP A 116 4.35 -12.67 9.45
CA ASP A 116 5.19 -11.52 9.10
C ASP A 116 4.65 -10.23 9.73
N VAL A 117 4.78 -10.15 11.05
CA VAL A 117 4.26 -9.04 11.87
C VAL A 117 4.91 -7.70 11.46
N ALA A 118 6.18 -7.71 11.07
CA ALA A 118 6.89 -6.51 10.66
C ALA A 118 6.31 -5.93 9.35
N ALA A 119 6.10 -6.77 8.34
CA ALA A 119 5.51 -6.31 7.08
C ALA A 119 4.02 -6.00 7.23
N ALA A 120 3.29 -6.73 8.08
CA ALA A 120 1.89 -6.41 8.43
C ALA A 120 1.77 -5.01 9.01
N ARG A 121 2.66 -4.67 9.96
CA ARG A 121 2.72 -3.34 10.59
C ARG A 121 2.98 -2.24 9.57
N THR A 122 3.95 -2.45 8.68
CA THR A 122 4.24 -1.49 7.60
C THR A 122 3.02 -1.27 6.71
N ALA A 123 2.36 -2.34 6.27
CA ALA A 123 1.15 -2.25 5.44
C ALA A 123 -0.01 -1.52 6.15
N ALA A 124 -0.22 -1.80 7.44
CA ALA A 124 -1.25 -1.12 8.25
C ALA A 124 -0.93 0.38 8.42
N ALA A 125 0.33 0.74 8.65
CA ALA A 125 0.77 2.13 8.76
C ALA A 125 0.60 2.89 7.45
N THR A 126 0.95 2.27 6.31
CA THR A 126 0.74 2.90 4.99
C THR A 126 -0.75 3.07 4.65
N ALA A 127 -1.59 2.10 5.04
CA ALA A 127 -3.03 2.20 4.87
C ALA A 127 -3.61 3.34 5.73
N LEU A 128 -3.22 3.42 7.00
CA LEU A 128 -3.65 4.50 7.91
C LEU A 128 -3.26 5.88 7.37
N ALA A 129 -2.01 6.04 6.91
CA ALA A 129 -1.54 7.30 6.34
C ALA A 129 -2.36 7.75 5.13
N ALA A 130 -2.71 6.81 4.23
CA ALA A 130 -3.56 7.12 3.07
C ALA A 130 -4.98 7.53 3.48
N ILE A 131 -5.56 6.85 4.49
CA ILE A 131 -6.86 7.21 5.05
C ILE A 131 -6.80 8.61 5.67
N GLU A 132 -5.79 8.90 6.49
CA GLU A 132 -5.59 10.21 7.14
C GLU A 132 -5.39 11.34 6.11
N GLN A 133 -4.60 11.11 5.06
CA GLN A 133 -4.40 12.09 4.00
C GLN A 133 -5.71 12.41 3.28
N HIS A 134 -6.47 11.39 2.88
CA HIS A 134 -7.77 11.59 2.23
C HIS A 134 -8.76 12.30 3.15
N ARG A 135 -8.73 11.95 4.44
CA ARG A 135 -9.50 12.62 5.50
C ARG A 135 -9.16 14.10 5.61
N VAL A 136 -7.89 14.49 5.56
CA VAL A 136 -7.47 15.91 5.54
C VAL A 136 -7.97 16.64 4.30
N ILE A 137 -7.93 15.99 3.13
CA ILE A 137 -8.43 16.57 1.88
C ILE A 137 -9.95 16.80 1.96
N ALA A 138 -10.70 15.81 2.45
CA ALA A 138 -12.14 15.91 2.67
C ALA A 138 -12.48 17.04 3.67
N LEU A 139 -11.71 17.16 4.76
CA LEU A 139 -11.89 18.24 5.74
C LEU A 139 -11.73 19.63 5.13
N LYS A 140 -10.71 19.82 4.28
CA LYS A 140 -10.50 21.09 3.57
C LYS A 140 -11.66 21.43 2.63
N ALA A 141 -12.25 20.42 1.99
CA ALA A 141 -13.40 20.62 1.09
C ALA A 141 -14.67 21.08 1.84
N VAL A 142 -14.77 20.77 3.14
CA VAL A 142 -15.93 21.07 4.00
C VAL A 142 -15.63 22.21 4.99
N GLU A 143 -14.46 22.84 4.87
CA GLU A 143 -14.03 23.94 5.73
C GLU A 143 -15.00 25.13 5.57
N GLY A 144 -15.65 25.53 6.68
CA GLY A 144 -16.70 26.55 6.71
C GLY A 144 -18.14 26.01 6.75
N ALA A 145 -18.34 24.69 6.59
CA ALA A 145 -19.64 24.08 6.86
C ALA A 145 -19.96 24.08 8.36
N ARG A 146 -21.22 24.37 8.69
CA ARG A 146 -21.71 24.57 10.06
C ARG A 146 -21.49 23.37 11.00
N ASP A 147 -21.35 22.16 10.43
CA ASP A 147 -21.26 20.88 11.16
C ASP A 147 -19.88 20.20 11.07
N GLY A 148 -18.87 20.85 10.47
CA GLY A 148 -17.54 20.26 10.24
C GLY A 148 -16.90 19.61 11.47
N PRO A 149 -16.92 20.22 12.67
CA PRO A 149 -16.27 19.66 13.87
C PRO A 149 -16.98 18.43 14.49
N ILE A 150 -18.30 18.31 14.35
CA ILE A 150 -19.08 17.29 15.08
C ILE A 150 -19.10 15.96 14.32
N ARG A 151 -19.05 16.00 12.97
CA ARG A 151 -19.06 14.83 12.09
C ARG A 151 -17.86 13.90 12.30
N TRP A 152 -16.72 14.43 12.74
CA TRP A 152 -15.45 13.70 12.75
C TRP A 152 -15.08 13.06 14.10
N ILE A 153 -15.70 13.53 15.20
CA ILE A 153 -15.43 13.04 16.56
C ILE A 153 -16.18 11.72 16.87
N ARG A 154 -17.25 11.41 16.13
CA ARG A 154 -18.18 10.29 16.46
C ARG A 154 -18.11 9.07 15.54
N GLY A 155 -17.01 8.88 14.80
CA GLY A 155 -16.76 7.68 13.99
C GLY A 155 -16.46 6.41 14.81
N SER A 156 -16.95 6.29 16.04
CA SER A 156 -16.83 5.06 16.83
C SER A 156 -18.07 4.20 16.60
N ARG A 157 -17.86 2.96 16.10
CA ARG A 157 -18.91 1.93 15.95
C ARG A 157 -19.69 1.62 17.25
N ASN A 158 -19.25 2.15 18.39
CA ASN A 158 -19.90 1.99 19.70
C ASN A 158 -20.82 3.15 20.10
N ALA A 159 -21.19 4.05 19.18
CA ALA A 159 -22.14 5.10 19.49
C ALA A 159 -23.57 4.54 19.64
N GLN A 160 -23.85 3.97 20.81
CA GLN A 160 -25.11 3.32 21.21
C GLN A 160 -26.32 4.27 21.30
N SER A 161 -26.18 5.57 21.02
CA SER A 161 -27.27 6.54 21.12
C SER A 161 -27.89 6.85 19.75
N ASP A 162 -29.22 6.96 19.70
CA ASP A 162 -29.97 7.34 18.49
C ASP A 162 -29.50 8.67 17.89
N SER A 163 -29.07 9.61 18.74
CA SER A 163 -28.49 10.89 18.33
C SER A 163 -27.17 10.76 17.56
N SER A 164 -26.40 9.69 17.77
CA SER A 164 -25.17 9.46 17.02
C SER A 164 -25.43 8.78 15.68
N ARG A 165 -26.46 7.91 15.61
CA ARG A 165 -26.94 7.33 14.35
C ARG A 165 -27.53 8.39 13.43
N GLU A 166 -28.32 9.31 13.98
CA GLU A 166 -28.91 10.41 13.22
C GLU A 166 -27.83 11.31 12.63
N LEU A 167 -26.76 11.57 13.39
CA LEU A 167 -25.62 12.35 12.91
C LEU A 167 -24.82 11.63 11.81
N LEU A 168 -24.62 10.32 11.94
CA LEU A 168 -24.00 9.51 10.89
C LEU A 168 -24.86 9.48 9.62
N SER A 169 -26.19 9.42 9.73
CA SER A 169 -27.10 9.41 8.57
C SER A 169 -27.00 10.65 7.67
N GLN A 170 -26.42 11.75 8.18
CA GLN A 170 -26.18 12.99 7.45
C GLN A 170 -24.78 13.06 6.80
N MET A 171 -23.90 12.09 7.09
CA MET A 171 -22.57 11.97 6.47
C MET A 171 -22.67 11.28 5.12
N ALA A 172 -21.80 11.68 4.18
CA ALA A 172 -21.65 10.95 2.93
C ALA A 172 -21.16 9.51 3.21
N TRP A 173 -21.60 8.55 2.40
CA TRP A 173 -21.25 7.14 2.61
C TRP A 173 -19.72 6.92 2.66
N GLU A 174 -18.99 7.65 1.81
CA GLU A 174 -17.52 7.62 1.72
C GLU A 174 -16.87 8.06 3.03
N GLU A 175 -17.38 9.10 3.67
CA GLU A 175 -16.87 9.58 4.95
C GLU A 175 -17.13 8.57 6.07
N GLN A 176 -18.28 7.90 6.06
CA GLN A 176 -18.61 6.85 7.03
C GLN A 176 -17.67 5.65 6.89
N GLU A 177 -17.40 5.22 5.66
CA GLU A 177 -16.48 4.11 5.37
C GLU A 177 -15.04 4.47 5.73
N LEU A 178 -14.57 5.67 5.36
CA LEU A 178 -13.24 6.15 5.77
C LEU A 178 -13.10 6.20 7.28
N ALA A 179 -14.14 6.63 8.00
CA ALA A 179 -14.14 6.63 9.46
C ALA A 179 -14.05 5.19 10.02
N CYS A 180 -14.79 4.25 9.45
CA CYS A 180 -14.71 2.84 9.83
C CYS A 180 -13.32 2.26 9.57
N LEU A 181 -12.78 2.43 8.35
CA LEU A 181 -11.45 1.99 7.97
C LEU A 181 -10.37 2.61 8.87
N HIS A 182 -10.50 3.88 9.23
CA HIS A 182 -9.57 4.54 10.15
C HIS A 182 -9.54 3.87 11.53
N VAL A 183 -10.72 3.58 12.11
CA VAL A 183 -10.80 2.87 13.40
C VAL A 183 -10.19 1.48 13.31
N ASP A 184 -10.52 0.74 12.25
CA ASP A 184 -10.00 -0.60 12.02
C ASP A 184 -8.47 -0.57 11.84
N ALA A 185 -7.93 0.42 11.12
CA ALA A 185 -6.50 0.63 10.94
C ALA A 185 -5.77 0.97 12.23
N VAL A 186 -6.29 1.91 13.03
CA VAL A 186 -5.70 2.28 14.33
C VAL A 186 -5.70 1.09 15.29
N SER A 187 -6.80 0.33 15.32
CA SER A 187 -6.92 -0.88 16.15
C SER A 187 -5.92 -1.95 15.72
N LEU A 188 -5.83 -2.23 14.42
CA LEU A 188 -4.88 -3.20 13.87
C LEU A 188 -3.43 -2.79 14.18
N LEU A 189 -3.07 -1.53 13.91
CA LEU A 189 -1.71 -1.03 14.14
C LEU A 189 -1.32 -1.11 15.61
N SER A 190 -2.21 -0.71 16.52
CA SER A 190 -1.98 -0.78 17.97
C SER A 190 -1.74 -2.22 18.43
N ARG A 191 -2.48 -3.18 17.89
CA ARG A 191 -2.30 -4.61 18.18
C ARG A 191 -0.95 -5.11 17.66
N LEU A 192 -0.58 -4.76 16.44
CA LEU A 192 0.70 -5.16 15.84
C LEU A 192 1.90 -4.57 16.60
N ASP A 193 1.82 -3.29 17.00
CA ASP A 193 2.84 -2.64 17.83
C ASP A 193 3.04 -3.36 19.17
N LEU A 194 1.94 -3.78 19.81
CA LEU A 194 2.00 -4.55 21.05
C LEU A 194 2.68 -5.92 20.83
N THR A 195 2.33 -6.62 19.76
CA THR A 195 2.96 -7.91 19.41
C THR A 195 4.46 -7.76 19.23
N VAL A 196 4.91 -6.77 18.46
CA VAL A 196 6.33 -6.47 18.26
C VAL A 196 7.02 -6.16 19.59
N ALA A 197 6.40 -5.33 20.44
CA ALA A 197 6.97 -4.99 21.74
C ALA A 197 7.12 -6.23 22.66
N LEU A 198 6.13 -7.13 22.65
CA LEU A 198 6.18 -8.38 23.42
C LEU A 198 7.28 -9.32 22.92
N GLU A 199 7.47 -9.44 21.61
CA GLU A 199 8.55 -10.23 21.01
C GLU A 199 9.94 -9.69 21.37
N GLN A 200 10.10 -8.37 21.34
CA GLN A 200 11.34 -7.72 21.77
C GLN A 200 11.63 -7.97 23.25
N LEU A 201 10.63 -7.87 24.12
CA LEU A 201 10.77 -8.17 25.55
C LEU A 201 11.14 -9.63 25.81
N ARG A 202 10.50 -10.58 25.10
CA ARG A 202 10.84 -12.01 25.18
C ARG A 202 12.29 -12.26 24.74
N SER A 203 12.70 -11.65 23.64
CA SER A 203 14.07 -11.78 23.09
C SER A 203 15.11 -11.26 24.07
N ARG A 204 14.88 -10.08 24.69
CA ARG A 204 15.77 -9.53 25.72
C ARG A 204 15.86 -10.43 26.95
N ARG A 205 14.74 -11.00 27.41
CA ARG A 205 14.73 -11.92 28.55
C ARG A 205 15.54 -13.19 28.28
N LEU A 206 15.39 -13.77 27.08
CA LEU A 206 16.16 -14.96 26.68
C LEU A 206 17.66 -14.65 26.59
N GLN A 207 18.04 -13.47 26.08
CA GLN A 207 19.44 -13.02 26.05
C GLN A 207 20.02 -12.82 27.47
N GLN A 208 19.24 -12.27 28.40
CA GLN A 208 19.68 -12.13 29.79
C GLN A 208 19.85 -13.48 30.48
N GLN A 209 18.98 -14.46 30.20
CA GLN A 209 19.09 -15.81 30.74
C GLN A 209 20.34 -16.54 30.21
N SER A 210 20.63 -16.43 28.90
CA SER A 210 21.83 -17.06 28.32
C SER A 210 23.13 -16.43 28.84
N GLN A 211 23.15 -15.12 29.05
CA GLN A 211 24.28 -14.43 29.67
C GLN A 211 24.47 -14.81 31.14
N GLY A 212 23.38 -14.89 31.91
CA GLY A 212 23.43 -15.29 33.33
C GLY A 212 23.98 -16.71 33.53
N LEU A 213 23.58 -17.67 32.70
CA LEU A 213 24.11 -19.03 32.72
C LEU A 213 25.62 -19.06 32.37
N SER A 214 26.05 -18.26 31.40
CA SER A 214 27.45 -18.16 31.00
C SER A 214 28.32 -17.56 32.12
N SER A 215 27.84 -16.50 32.80
CA SER A 215 28.52 -15.89 33.93
C SER A 215 28.59 -16.84 35.14
N SER A 216 27.50 -17.55 35.45
CA SER A 216 27.48 -18.50 36.57
C SER A 216 28.42 -19.70 36.36
N SER A 217 28.56 -20.17 35.11
CA SER A 217 29.55 -21.21 34.77
C SER A 217 31.00 -20.71 34.91
N MET A 218 31.26 -19.43 34.67
CA MET A 218 32.60 -18.84 34.81
C MET A 218 33.00 -18.67 36.27
N THR A 219 32.05 -18.27 37.14
CA THR A 219 32.28 -18.13 38.58
C THR A 219 32.56 -19.47 39.26
N MET A 220 31.87 -20.56 38.89
CA MET A 220 32.16 -21.90 39.43
C MET A 220 33.58 -22.40 39.07
N ARG A 221 34.08 -22.10 37.87
CA ARG A 221 35.44 -22.51 37.47
C ARG A 221 36.54 -21.77 38.23
N MET A 222 36.35 -20.50 38.57
CA MET A 222 37.32 -19.77 39.39
C MET A 222 37.33 -20.26 40.84
N ALA A 223 36.18 -20.60 41.41
CA ALA A 223 36.11 -21.14 42.77
C ALA A 223 36.80 -22.51 42.91
N ALA A 224 36.77 -23.35 41.86
CA ALA A 224 37.42 -24.67 41.86
C ALA A 224 38.95 -24.62 41.63
N GLY A 225 39.52 -23.48 41.21
CA GLY A 225 40.93 -23.36 40.81
C GLY A 225 41.91 -22.83 41.86
N VAL A 226 41.46 -22.47 43.08
CA VAL A 226 42.29 -21.80 44.11
C VAL A 226 42.69 -22.76 45.25
N GLY A 227 42.65 -24.07 45.02
CA GLY A 227 42.94 -25.10 46.02
C GLY A 227 44.09 -26.06 45.68
N GLY A 228 44.91 -25.76 44.67
CA GLY A 228 46.05 -26.60 44.24
C GLY A 228 47.39 -25.97 44.54
#